data_AF-A0A8K0GBB8-F1
#
_entry.id   AF-A0A8K0GBB8-F1
#
_cell.length_a   1.000
_cell.length_b   1.000
_cell.length_c   1.000
_cell.angle_alpha   90.00
_cell.angle_beta   90.00
_cell.angle_gamma   90.00
#
_symmetry.space_group_name_H-M   'P 1'
#
loop_
_entity.id
_entity.type
_entity.pdbx_description
1 polymer ?
#
loop_
_entity_poly.entity_id
_entity_poly.type
_entity_poly.pdbx_seq_one_letter_code
_entity_poly.pdbx_strand_id
1 'polypeptide(L)'
;MEQKIEVLQKELTETKKNMEIKERLKKAEEQIENQDERIKALERETGKRNSEIQQAYRLEEKAAVLRSDRLILIEFTSPQKRIEVIRKAKHVKGSKIWISENYLKPVQEAKRQLLPYLKTAREEGHKAKIIHDKSSDK
;
A
#
# COMPACT_ATOMS: atom_id res chain seq x y z
N MET A 1 -27.11 -30.67 44.00
CA MET A 1 -26.22 -31.54 43.19
C MET A 1 -26.50 -31.37 41.70
N GLU A 2 -27.77 -31.32 41.28
CA GLU A 2 -28.19 -31.20 39.87
C GLU A 2 -27.69 -29.93 39.16
N GLN A 3 -27.74 -28.76 39.81
CA GLN A 3 -27.22 -27.50 39.24
C GLN A 3 -25.71 -27.58 38.90
N LYS A 4 -24.94 -28.34 39.68
CA LYS A 4 -23.49 -28.50 39.47
C LYS A 4 -23.20 -29.42 38.28
N ILE A 5 -24.07 -30.40 38.03
CA ILE A 5 -24.00 -31.29 36.87
C ILE A 5 -24.32 -30.50 35.58
N GLU A 6 -25.32 -29.62 35.61
CA GLU A 6 -25.70 -28.81 34.44
C GLU A 6 -24.60 -27.81 34.02
N VAL A 7 -23.93 -27.18 34.99
CA VAL A 7 -22.78 -26.29 34.72
C VAL A 7 -21.63 -27.06 34.09
N LEU A 8 -21.28 -28.22 34.63
CA LEU A 8 -20.22 -29.08 34.07
C LEU A 8 -20.54 -29.57 32.65
N GLN A 9 -21.82 -29.82 32.34
CA GLN A 9 -22.24 -30.19 30.99
C GLN A 9 -22.07 -29.02 30.00
N LYS A 10 -22.39 -27.79 30.40
CA LYS A 10 -22.17 -26.58 29.56
C LYS A 10 -20.67 -26.36 29.29
N GLU A 11 -19.82 -26.42 30.31
CA GLU A 11 -18.36 -26.29 30.17
C GLU A 11 -17.77 -27.38 29.25
N LEU A 12 -18.27 -28.62 29.36
CA LEU A 12 -17.85 -29.71 28.47
C LEU A 12 -18.24 -29.46 27.00
N THR A 13 -19.38 -28.82 26.74
CA THR A 13 -19.79 -28.49 25.37
C THR A 13 -18.99 -27.34 24.77
N GLU A 14 -18.63 -26.33 25.57
CA GLU A 14 -17.80 -25.22 25.13
C GLU A 14 -16.36 -25.66 24.84
N THR A 15 -15.79 -26.51 25.70
CA THR A 15 -14.46 -27.08 25.47
C THR A 15 -14.40 -27.90 24.18
N LYS A 16 -15.42 -28.70 23.87
CA LYS A 16 -15.53 -29.42 22.58
C LYS A 16 -15.58 -28.49 21.38
N LYS A 17 -16.40 -27.43 21.43
CA LYS A 17 -16.45 -26.40 20.37
C LYS A 17 -15.10 -25.71 20.17
N ASN A 18 -14.40 -25.39 21.26
CA ASN A 18 -13.08 -24.76 21.21
C ASN A 18 -12.02 -25.68 20.60
N MET A 19 -12.09 -26.99 20.83
CA MET A 19 -11.20 -27.96 20.16
C MET A 19 -11.46 -28.01 18.65
N GLU A 20 -12.73 -28.02 18.23
CA GLU A 20 -13.09 -28.01 16.80
C GLU A 20 -12.62 -26.73 16.09
N ILE A 21 -12.73 -25.57 16.76
CA ILE A 21 -12.21 -24.30 16.24
C ILE A 21 -10.68 -24.36 16.09
N LYS A 22 -9.96 -24.93 17.05
CA LYS A 22 -8.49 -25.09 16.97
C LYS A 22 -8.08 -25.98 15.80
N GLU A 23 -8.79 -27.08 15.55
CA GLU A 23 -8.51 -27.93 14.38
C GLU A 23 -8.76 -27.20 13.06
N ARG A 24 -9.83 -26.40 12.98
CA ARG A 24 -10.11 -25.57 11.79
C ARG A 24 -9.04 -24.51 11.57
N LEU A 25 -8.55 -23.88 12.64
CA LEU A 25 -7.44 -22.91 12.56
C LEU A 25 -6.17 -23.57 12.06
N LYS A 26 -5.81 -24.74 12.61
CA LYS A 26 -4.63 -25.48 12.16
C LYS A 26 -4.70 -25.85 10.67
N LYS A 27 -5.86 -26.32 10.20
CA LYS A 27 -6.09 -26.60 8.77
C LYS A 27 -5.98 -25.34 7.91
N ALA A 28 -6.45 -24.19 8.40
CA ALA A 28 -6.33 -22.93 7.69
C ALA A 28 -4.87 -22.45 7.61
N GLU A 29 -4.09 -22.61 8.69
CA GLU A 29 -2.65 -22.31 8.72
C GLU A 29 -1.89 -23.18 7.71
N GLU A 30 -2.14 -24.49 7.70
CA GLU A 30 -1.55 -25.42 6.73
C GLU A 30 -1.93 -25.06 5.28
N GLN A 31 -3.16 -24.60 5.05
CA GLN A 31 -3.60 -24.13 3.73
C GLN A 31 -2.90 -22.83 3.30
N ILE A 32 -2.69 -21.88 4.21
CA ILE A 32 -1.98 -20.63 3.94
C ILE A 32 -0.52 -20.91 3.60
N GLU A 33 0.14 -21.77 4.38
CA GLU A 33 1.54 -22.14 4.15
C GLU A 33 1.73 -22.78 2.77
N ASN A 34 0.83 -23.70 2.39
CA ASN A 34 0.86 -24.34 1.07
C ASN A 34 0.58 -23.33 -0.07
N GLN A 35 -0.30 -22.35 0.14
CA GLN A 35 -0.51 -21.26 -0.82
C GLN A 35 0.74 -20.40 -1.00
N ASP A 36 1.45 -20.07 0.07
CA ASP A 36 2.69 -19.30 0.02
C ASP A 36 3.80 -20.05 -0.73
N GLU A 37 3.91 -21.36 -0.54
CA GLU A 37 4.84 -22.18 -1.31
C GLU A 37 4.52 -22.20 -2.81
N ARG A 38 3.23 -22.28 -3.17
CA ARG A 38 2.78 -22.20 -4.57
C ARG A 38 3.06 -20.85 -5.19
N ILE A 39 2.86 -19.76 -4.45
CA ILE A 39 3.21 -18.40 -4.92
C ILE A 39 4.72 -18.31 -5.16
N LYS A 40 5.55 -18.75 -4.21
CA LYS A 40 7.03 -18.77 -4.36
C LYS A 40 7.48 -19.61 -5.56
N ALA A 41 6.83 -20.75 -5.82
CA ALA A 41 7.12 -21.57 -6.99
C ALA A 41 6.78 -20.84 -8.31
N LEU A 42 5.59 -20.23 -8.38
CA LEU A 42 5.17 -19.41 -9.53
C LEU A 42 6.09 -18.21 -9.76
N GLU A 43 6.58 -17.57 -8.70
CA GLU A 43 7.54 -16.46 -8.82
C GLU A 43 8.89 -16.91 -9.40
N ARG A 44 9.35 -18.11 -9.05
CA ARG A 44 10.58 -18.71 -9.62
C ARG A 44 10.41 -19.06 -11.09
N GLU A 45 9.25 -19.63 -11.46
CA GLU A 45 8.96 -20.03 -12.85
C GLU A 45 8.69 -18.83 -13.77
N THR A 46 8.01 -17.80 -13.27
CA THR A 46 7.66 -16.61 -14.07
C THR A 46 8.74 -15.53 -14.06
N GLY A 47 9.78 -15.67 -13.24
CA GLY A 47 10.85 -14.68 -13.07
C GLY A 47 10.40 -13.35 -12.48
N LYS A 48 9.11 -13.22 -12.13
CA LYS A 48 8.52 -12.03 -11.51
C LYS A 48 8.49 -12.25 -10.01
N ARG A 49 9.43 -11.64 -9.28
CA ARG A 49 9.28 -11.47 -7.83
C ARG A 49 8.07 -10.56 -7.61
N ASN A 50 7.07 -10.95 -6.79
CA ASN A 50 6.01 -10.02 -6.36
C ASN A 50 6.51 -8.96 -5.37
N SER A 51 7.82 -8.70 -5.30
CA SER A 51 8.34 -7.48 -4.70
C SER A 51 7.91 -6.30 -5.58
N GLU A 52 6.71 -5.77 -5.32
CA GLU A 52 6.11 -4.65 -6.04
C GLU A 52 6.95 -3.37 -5.93
N ILE A 53 7.78 -3.31 -4.89
CA ILE A 53 8.82 -2.30 -4.67
C ILE A 53 10.14 -2.88 -5.17
N GLN A 54 10.68 -2.27 -6.22
CA GLN A 54 11.97 -2.63 -6.79
C GLN A 54 13.10 -2.15 -5.89
N GLN A 55 13.02 -0.90 -5.42
CA GLN A 55 13.98 -0.29 -4.51
C GLN A 55 13.29 0.76 -3.64
N ALA A 56 13.76 0.91 -2.40
CA ALA A 56 13.38 2.01 -1.53
C ALA A 56 14.64 2.57 -0.87
N TYR A 57 14.92 3.86 -1.08
CA TYR A 57 16.08 4.51 -0.50
C TYR A 57 15.73 5.90 0.03
N ARG A 58 16.42 6.30 1.10
CA ARG A 58 16.31 7.66 1.65
C ARG A 58 17.24 8.57 0.86
N LEU A 59 16.73 9.69 0.37
CA LEU A 59 17.56 10.68 -0.30
C LEU A 59 18.44 11.39 0.73
N GLU A 60 19.76 11.35 0.53
CA GLU A 60 20.71 12.13 1.29
C GLU A 60 20.81 13.53 0.68
N GLU A 61 20.05 14.48 1.21
CA GLU A 61 20.29 15.88 0.89
C GLU A 61 21.54 16.33 1.64
N LYS A 62 22.60 16.70 0.91
CA LYS A 62 23.88 17.21 1.47
C LYS A 62 23.73 18.47 2.35
N ALA A 63 22.50 18.98 2.54
CA ALA A 63 22.22 20.24 3.25
C ALA A 63 21.20 20.12 4.40
N ALA A 64 20.62 18.95 4.70
CA ALA A 64 19.61 18.82 5.76
C ALA A 64 20.23 18.39 7.10
N VAL A 65 21.15 19.21 7.60
CA VAL A 65 21.50 19.26 9.02
C VAL A 65 20.28 19.86 9.73
N LEU A 66 19.69 19.10 10.67
CA LEU A 66 18.59 19.45 11.58
C LEU A 66 17.16 19.09 11.12
N ARG A 67 16.69 17.94 11.63
CA ARG A 67 15.30 17.67 12.04
C ARG A 67 14.19 17.94 11.00
N SER A 68 14.05 17.08 9.99
CA SER A 68 12.74 16.81 9.40
C SER A 68 12.72 15.45 8.68
N ASP A 69 11.53 14.86 8.59
CA ASP A 69 11.27 13.56 8.00
C ASP A 69 11.87 13.43 6.59
N ARG A 70 12.90 12.58 6.44
CA ARG A 70 13.62 12.40 5.17
C ARG A 70 12.72 11.83 4.09
N LEU A 71 12.82 12.35 2.88
CA LEU A 71 12.12 11.84 1.71
C LEU A 71 12.58 10.41 1.39
N ILE A 72 11.62 9.51 1.21
CA ILE A 72 11.85 8.14 0.76
C ILE A 72 11.48 8.08 -0.71
N LEU A 73 12.44 7.73 -1.56
CA LEU A 73 12.15 7.39 -2.94
C LEU A 73 11.81 5.90 -3.02
N ILE A 74 10.69 5.61 -3.69
CA ILE A 74 10.21 4.25 -3.92
C ILE A 74 10.14 4.04 -5.43
N GLU A 75 10.94 3.10 -5.92
CA GLU A 75 10.87 2.62 -7.29
C GLU A 75 9.93 1.41 -7.35
N PHE A 76 8.94 1.48 -8.23
CA PHE A 76 7.98 0.41 -8.43
C PHE A 76 8.33 -0.40 -9.67
N THR A 77 8.25 -1.72 -9.55
CA THR A 77 8.45 -2.65 -10.67
C THR A 77 7.37 -2.49 -11.75
N SER A 78 6.15 -2.09 -11.35
CA SER A 78 4.99 -1.92 -12.25
C SER A 78 4.47 -0.47 -12.27
N PRO A 79 4.36 0.18 -13.43
CA PRO A 79 3.75 1.51 -13.57
C PRO A 79 2.28 1.55 -13.11
N GLN A 80 1.54 0.45 -13.28
CA GLN A 80 0.14 0.35 -12.86
C GLN A 80 0.03 0.46 -11.34
N LYS A 81 0.95 -0.18 -10.62
CA LYS A 81 0.99 -0.13 -9.15
C LYS A 81 1.33 1.27 -8.64
N ARG A 82 2.29 1.94 -9.27
CA ARG A 82 2.60 3.35 -8.99
C ARG A 82 1.34 4.21 -9.06
N ILE A 83 0.57 4.09 -10.16
CA ILE A 83 -0.69 4.84 -10.36
C ILE A 83 -1.72 4.48 -9.28
N GLU A 84 -1.86 3.20 -8.94
CA GLU A 84 -2.78 2.73 -7.90
C GLU A 84 -2.45 3.34 -6.53
N VAL A 85 -1.17 3.30 -6.14
CA VAL A 85 -0.68 3.87 -4.87
C VAL A 85 -0.97 5.36 -4.82
N ILE A 86 -0.71 6.12 -5.88
CA ILE A 86 -0.98 7.57 -5.93
C ILE A 86 -2.48 7.87 -5.85
N ARG A 87 -3.34 7.05 -6.47
CA ARG A 87 -4.79 7.19 -6.36
C ARG A 87 -5.27 6.92 -4.94
N LYS A 88 -4.72 5.88 -4.29
CA LYS A 88 -5.03 5.52 -2.90
C LYS A 88 -4.43 6.50 -1.89
N ALA A 89 -3.31 7.16 -2.19
CA ALA A 89 -2.67 8.16 -1.33
C ALA A 89 -3.61 9.31 -0.94
N LYS A 90 -4.57 9.66 -1.81
CA LYS A 90 -5.62 10.65 -1.52
C LYS A 90 -6.52 10.29 -0.33
N HIS A 91 -6.55 9.01 0.06
CA HIS A 91 -7.36 8.48 1.15
C HIS A 91 -6.58 8.39 2.48
N VAL A 92 -5.27 8.68 2.50
CA VAL A 92 -4.45 8.69 3.73
C VAL A 92 -4.63 10.01 4.50
N LYS A 93 -5.84 10.59 4.46
CA LYS A 93 -6.22 11.83 5.15
C LYS A 93 -6.12 11.60 6.66
N GLY A 94 -5.34 12.43 7.34
CA GLY A 94 -5.08 12.33 8.79
C GLY A 94 -3.68 11.80 9.13
N SER A 95 -2.95 11.24 8.16
CA SER A 95 -1.52 10.99 8.32
C SER A 95 -0.71 12.26 8.03
N LYS A 96 0.47 12.40 8.66
CA LYS A 96 1.44 13.47 8.37
C LYS A 96 2.28 13.19 7.12
N ILE A 97 1.90 12.20 6.31
CA ILE A 97 2.70 11.69 5.19
C ILE A 97 2.11 12.22 3.89
N TRP A 98 2.99 12.72 3.01
CA TRP A 98 2.64 13.14 1.66
C TRP A 98 3.33 12.26 0.63
N ILE A 99 2.59 11.80 -0.38
CA ILE A 99 3.07 10.94 -1.46
C ILE A 99 2.86 11.66 -2.78
N SER A 100 3.90 11.72 -3.61
CA SER A 100 3.85 12.32 -4.93
C SER A 100 4.75 11.62 -5.92
N GLU A 101 4.54 11.88 -7.21
CA GLU A 101 5.42 11.42 -8.27
C GLU A 101 6.72 12.24 -8.28
N ASN A 102 7.84 11.54 -8.42
CA ASN A 102 9.14 12.15 -8.64
C ASN A 102 9.26 12.57 -10.11
N TYR A 103 9.01 13.85 -10.41
CA TYR A 103 9.19 14.41 -11.75
C TYR A 103 10.59 15.02 -11.90
N LEU A 104 11.10 15.06 -13.14
CA LEU A 104 12.27 15.86 -13.49
C LEU A 104 12.04 17.35 -13.15
N LYS A 105 13.09 18.05 -12.72
CA LYS A 105 13.05 19.50 -12.40
C LYS A 105 12.30 20.36 -13.43
N PRO A 106 12.58 20.28 -14.75
CA PRO A 106 11.85 21.08 -15.74
C PRO A 106 10.34 20.83 -15.74
N VAL A 107 9.92 19.57 -15.51
CA VAL A 107 8.50 19.22 -15.42
C VAL A 107 7.87 19.77 -14.14
N GLN A 108 8.62 19.79 -13.03
CA GLN A 108 8.16 20.39 -11.78
C GLN A 108 7.97 21.90 -11.92
N GLU A 109 8.91 22.59 -12.57
CA GLU A 109 8.85 24.03 -12.81
C GLU A 109 7.67 24.40 -13.71
N ALA A 110 7.48 23.69 -14.81
CA ALA A 110 6.32 23.87 -15.69
C ALA A 110 4.99 23.67 -14.93
N LYS A 111 4.90 22.63 -14.09
CA LYS A 111 3.73 22.43 -13.23
C LYS A 111 3.51 23.59 -12.27
N ARG A 112 4.58 24.07 -11.63
CA ARG A 112 4.52 25.19 -10.68
C ARG A 112 3.98 26.47 -11.34
N GLN A 113 4.35 26.72 -12.59
CA GLN A 113 3.83 27.83 -13.38
C GLN A 113 2.35 27.67 -13.74
N LEU A 114 1.87 26.45 -13.94
CA LEU A 114 0.46 26.16 -14.28
C LEU A 114 -0.49 26.11 -13.07
N LEU A 115 0.03 25.96 -11.85
CA LEU A 115 -0.78 25.86 -10.62
C LEU A 115 -1.68 27.09 -10.37
N PRO A 116 -1.23 28.35 -10.55
CA PRO A 116 -2.09 29.53 -10.37
C PRO A 116 -3.29 29.50 -11.31
N TYR A 117 -3.07 29.26 -12.61
CA TYR A 117 -4.14 29.20 -13.61
C TYR A 117 -5.12 28.06 -13.34
N LEU A 118 -4.62 26.90 -12.90
CA LEU A 118 -5.46 25.77 -12.50
C LEU A 118 -6.36 26.13 -11.32
N LYS A 119 -5.84 26.88 -10.35
CA LYS A 119 -6.59 27.34 -9.18
C LYS A 119 -7.69 28.32 -9.60
N THR A 120 -7.34 29.35 -10.38
CA THR A 120 -8.29 30.35 -10.88
C THR A 120 -9.41 29.69 -11.69
N ALA A 121 -9.09 28.82 -12.64
CA ALA A 121 -10.09 28.13 -13.45
C ALA A 121 -11.05 27.26 -12.61
N ARG A 122 -10.57 26.65 -11.51
CA ARG A 122 -11.42 25.86 -10.61
C ARG A 122 -12.29 26.74 -9.72
N GLU A 123 -11.80 27.89 -9.29
CA GLU A 123 -12.57 28.88 -8.54
C GLU A 123 -13.70 29.48 -9.38
N GLU A 124 -13.47 29.64 -10.69
CA GLU A 124 -14.48 30.04 -11.68
C GLU A 124 -15.48 28.92 -12.05
N GLY A 125 -15.34 27.73 -11.45
CA GLY A 125 -16.25 26.60 -11.66
C GLY A 125 -15.89 25.71 -12.87
N HIS A 126 -14.77 25.94 -13.54
CA HIS A 126 -14.33 25.09 -14.64
C HIS A 126 -13.68 23.78 -14.17
N LYS A 127 -13.94 22.70 -14.92
CA LYS A 127 -13.28 21.40 -14.72
C LYS A 127 -11.89 21.39 -15.37
N ALA A 128 -10.90 21.94 -14.66
CA ALA A 128 -9.52 22.02 -15.15
C ALA A 128 -8.59 20.94 -14.54
N LYS A 129 -7.67 20.42 -15.36
CA LYS A 129 -6.62 19.46 -14.97
C LYS A 129 -5.30 19.75 -15.72
N ILE A 130 -4.17 19.64 -15.02
CA ILE A 130 -2.85 19.62 -15.66
C ILE A 130 -2.60 18.19 -16.13
N ILE A 131 -2.36 18.02 -17.42
CA ILE A 131 -2.00 16.75 -18.05
C ILE A 131 -0.51 16.81 -18.37
N HIS A 132 0.24 15.73 -18.12
CA HIS A 132 1.63 15.68 -18.59
C HIS A 132 1.66 15.68 -20.12
N ASP A 133 2.78 16.12 -20.70
CA ASP A 133 3.01 15.84 -22.11
C ASP A 133 3.35 14.35 -22.29
N LYS A 134 2.76 13.69 -23.31
CA LYS A 134 2.88 12.24 -23.55
C LYS A 134 4.15 11.88 -24.33
N SER A 135 5.05 12.83 -24.56
CA SER A 135 6.02 12.80 -25.65
C SER A 135 7.39 12.22 -25.32
N SER A 136 7.67 11.68 -24.12
CA SER A 136 9.02 11.19 -23.76
C SER A 136 9.16 9.70 -23.38
N ASP A 137 8.17 8.85 -23.69
CA ASP A 137 8.33 7.39 -23.62
C ASP A 137 8.27 6.82 -25.05
N LYS A 138 9.37 6.94 -25.78
CA LYS A 138 9.70 6.14 -26.97
C LYS A 138 11.14 5.68 -26.87
#